data_AF-A0A0K0DEL4-F1
#
_entry.id   AF-A0A0K0DEL4-F1
#
_cell.length_a   1.000
_cell.length_b   1.000
_cell.length_c   1.000
_cell.angle_alpha   90.00
_cell.angle_beta   90.00
_cell.angle_gamma   90.00
#
_symmetry.space_group_name_H-M   'P 1'
#
loop_
_entity.id
_entity.type
_entity.pdbx_description
1 polymer ?
#
loop_
_entity_poly.entity_id
_entity_poly.type
_entity_poly.pdbx_seq_one_letter_code
_entity_poly.pdbx_strand_id
1 'polypeptide(L)'
;MCTLQQLLTGISPVTFWATSFLHDFLFFSIVCSCFLIVFVVSGWMQGYLNFVILLLVLYFWSCVPFIYAVSFLFSSPSKAIVLLFLWQMVAAFAAMLIMTIISHTVNVDPTIAELIRSILLCLLPSFAFGNAVMTVGTYSASKMPPHLLWEWNMLGKNLTFMLIFGCFSTLLFVLFQFKVVRYRWHQIWDLRYGRRNYGTVGLIAFQLSS
;
A
#
# COMPACT_ATOMS: atom_id res chain seq x y z
N MET A 1 4.41 18.05 -11.35
CA MET A 1 4.63 17.51 -12.71
C MET A 1 3.32 17.19 -13.40
N CYS A 2 2.49 16.25 -12.92
CA CYS A 2 1.26 15.81 -13.63
C CYS A 2 0.19 16.89 -13.88
N THR A 3 0.01 17.84 -12.96
CA THR A 3 -1.02 18.89 -13.11
C THR A 3 -0.74 19.88 -14.24
N LEU A 4 0.53 20.09 -14.61
CA LEU A 4 0.91 21.01 -15.68
C LEU A 4 0.75 20.35 -17.06
N GLN A 5 1.07 19.06 -17.18
CA GLN A 5 0.83 18.27 -18.41
C GLN A 5 -0.66 17.99 -18.67
N GLN A 6 -1.46 17.79 -17.63
CA GLN A 6 -2.92 17.65 -17.77
C GLN A 6 -3.60 18.94 -18.26
N LEU A 7 -3.05 20.11 -17.91
CA LEU A 7 -3.57 21.41 -18.35
C LEU A 7 -3.30 21.68 -19.84
N LEU A 8 -2.14 21.22 -20.34
CA LEU A 8 -1.70 21.42 -21.73
C LEU A 8 -2.36 20.46 -22.75
N THR A 9 -2.86 19.32 -22.30
CA THR A 9 -3.31 18.24 -23.19
C THR A 9 -4.83 18.06 -23.25
N GLY A 10 -5.60 18.68 -22.34
CA GLY A 10 -7.07 18.57 -22.33
C GLY A 10 -7.59 17.15 -22.09
N ILE A 11 -6.72 16.20 -21.72
CA ILE A 11 -7.06 14.79 -21.54
C ILE A 11 -7.92 14.62 -20.29
N SER A 12 -8.95 13.78 -20.40
CA SER A 12 -9.80 13.47 -19.25
C SER A 12 -8.96 12.89 -18.10
N PRO A 13 -9.15 13.33 -16.84
CA PRO A 13 -8.38 12.81 -15.71
C PRO A 13 -8.44 11.28 -15.59
N VAL A 14 -9.57 10.68 -15.96
CA VAL A 14 -9.79 9.22 -15.92
C VAL A 14 -8.84 8.50 -16.88
N THR A 15 -8.74 8.97 -18.12
CA THR A 15 -7.84 8.38 -19.12
C THR A 15 -6.38 8.48 -18.69
N PHE A 16 -5.98 9.60 -18.07
CA PHE A 16 -4.63 9.76 -17.55
C PHE A 16 -4.29 8.72 -16.47
N TRP A 17 -5.15 8.57 -15.45
CA TRP A 17 -4.90 7.62 -14.37
C TRP A 17 -4.95 6.16 -14.85
N ALA A 18 -5.83 5.84 -15.81
CA ALA A 18 -5.88 4.51 -16.41
C ALA A 18 -4.57 4.17 -17.14
N THR A 19 -4.02 5.10 -17.91
CA THR A 19 -2.73 4.92 -18.59
C THR A 19 -1.58 4.78 -17.58
N SER A 20 -1.55 5.58 -16.52
CA SER A 20 -0.55 5.45 -15.46
C SER A 20 -0.63 4.09 -14.75
N PHE A 21 -1.83 3.62 -14.44
CA PHE A 21 -2.03 2.32 -13.81
C PHE A 21 -1.59 1.16 -14.71
N LEU A 22 -1.93 1.22 -16.01
CA LEU A 22 -1.50 0.23 -17.00
C LEU A 22 0.02 0.21 -17.15
N HIS A 23 0.65 1.39 -17.19
CA HIS A 23 2.10 1.50 -17.24
C HIS A 23 2.74 0.84 -16.01
N ASP A 24 2.27 1.17 -14.81
CA ASP A 24 2.81 0.59 -13.58
C ASP A 24 2.60 -0.93 -13.51
N PHE A 25 1.45 -1.42 -14.00
CA PHE A 25 1.16 -2.84 -14.09
C PHE A 25 2.14 -3.58 -15.02
N LEU A 26 2.45 -2.98 -16.18
CA LEU A 26 3.43 -3.56 -17.11
C LEU A 26 4.83 -3.61 -16.50
N PHE A 27 5.29 -2.53 -15.89
CA PHE A 27 6.59 -2.50 -15.21
C PHE A 27 6.64 -3.53 -14.07
N PHE A 28 5.59 -3.62 -13.26
CA PHE A 28 5.50 -4.60 -12.19
C PHE A 28 5.50 -6.04 -12.71
N SER A 29 4.78 -6.31 -13.81
CA SER A 29 4.72 -7.63 -14.43
C SER A 29 6.10 -8.08 -14.93
N ILE A 30 6.87 -7.18 -15.55
CA ILE A 30 8.25 -7.46 -15.98
C ILE A 30 9.14 -7.80 -14.78
N VAL A 31 9.10 -6.98 -13.72
CA VAL A 31 9.90 -7.20 -12.51
C VAL A 31 9.54 -8.53 -11.84
N CYS A 32 8.24 -8.83 -11.72
CA CYS A 32 7.77 -10.10 -11.17
C CYS A 32 8.20 -11.30 -12.01
N SER A 33 8.15 -11.18 -13.33
CA SER A 33 8.58 -12.24 -14.24
C SER A 33 10.07 -12.54 -14.08
N CYS A 34 10.91 -11.50 -14.03
CA CYS A 34 12.34 -11.65 -13.75
C CYS A 34 12.59 -12.32 -12.39
N PHE A 35 11.86 -11.90 -11.35
CA PHE A 35 11.95 -12.50 -10.01
C PHE A 35 11.56 -13.99 -10.02
N LEU A 36 10.47 -14.36 -10.69
CA LEU A 36 10.01 -15.74 -10.77
C LEU A 36 10.96 -16.64 -11.57
N ILE A 37 11.58 -16.13 -12.64
CA ILE A 37 12.58 -16.86 -13.42
C ILE A 37 13.75 -17.32 -12.52
N VAL A 38 14.18 -16.50 -11.56
CA VAL A 38 15.24 -16.87 -10.62
C VAL A 38 14.83 -18.09 -9.78
N PHE A 39 13.59 -18.17 -9.29
CA PHE A 39 13.11 -19.35 -8.55
C PHE A 39 13.02 -20.60 -9.43
N VAL A 40 12.58 -20.44 -10.67
CA VAL A 40 12.50 -21.55 -11.63
C VAL A 40 13.90 -22.11 -11.92
N VAL A 41 14.87 -21.25 -12.23
CA VAL A 41 16.25 -21.63 -12.58
C VAL A 41 16.97 -22.25 -11.38
N SER A 42 16.77 -21.71 -10.17
CA SER A 42 17.37 -22.25 -8.94
C SER A 42 16.75 -23.56 -8.46
N GLY A 43 15.65 -24.03 -9.08
CA GLY A 43 14.94 -25.22 -8.64
C GLY A 43 14.28 -25.07 -7.25
N TRP A 44 14.22 -23.85 -6.71
CA TRP A 44 13.57 -23.55 -5.44
C TRP A 44 12.05 -23.41 -5.62
N MET A 45 11.27 -23.82 -4.62
CA MET A 45 9.81 -23.64 -4.59
C MET A 45 9.03 -24.33 -5.73
N GLN A 46 9.53 -25.46 -6.23
CA GLN A 46 8.84 -26.30 -7.21
C GLN A 46 7.46 -26.72 -6.67
N GLY A 47 6.38 -26.37 -7.39
CA GLY A 47 4.99 -26.59 -6.97
C GLY A 47 4.37 -25.47 -6.13
N TYR A 48 5.15 -24.45 -5.74
CA TYR A 48 4.71 -23.35 -4.87
C TYR A 48 4.66 -21.98 -5.56
N LEU A 49 5.18 -21.88 -6.79
CA LEU A 49 5.24 -20.63 -7.55
C LEU A 49 3.87 -20.00 -7.79
N ASN A 50 2.82 -20.81 -7.98
CA ASN A 50 1.45 -20.31 -8.18
C ASN A 50 0.97 -19.45 -6.99
N PHE A 51 1.34 -19.84 -5.77
CA PHE A 51 1.02 -19.06 -4.57
C PHE A 51 1.79 -17.75 -4.54
N VAL A 52 3.07 -17.76 -4.94
CA VAL A 52 3.88 -16.53 -5.02
C VAL A 52 3.34 -15.57 -6.07
N ILE A 53 2.95 -16.08 -7.24
CA ILE A 53 2.31 -15.28 -8.30
C ILE A 53 1.04 -14.62 -7.76
N LEU A 54 0.18 -15.39 -7.10
CA LEU A 54 -1.05 -14.87 -6.50
C LEU A 54 -0.74 -13.77 -5.46
N LEU A 55 0.25 -13.99 -4.58
CA LEU A 55 0.67 -13.02 -3.58
C LEU A 55 1.22 -11.73 -4.21
N LEU A 56 2.01 -11.82 -5.29
CA LEU A 56 2.55 -10.67 -6.01
C LEU A 56 1.42 -9.83 -6.63
N VAL A 57 0.47 -10.50 -7.30
CA VAL A 57 -0.68 -9.83 -7.92
C VAL A 57 -1.56 -9.16 -6.86
N LEU A 58 -1.88 -9.85 -5.76
CA LEU A 58 -2.65 -9.26 -4.67
C LEU A 58 -1.91 -8.09 -4.03
N TYR A 59 -0.60 -8.20 -3.81
CA TYR A 59 0.20 -7.11 -3.24
C TYR A 59 0.17 -5.86 -4.11
N PHE A 60 0.29 -6.01 -5.43
CA PHE A 60 0.15 -4.91 -6.37
C PHE A 60 -1.25 -4.28 -6.28
N TRP A 61 -2.29 -5.12 -6.32
CA TRP A 61 -3.68 -4.66 -6.19
C TRP A 61 -3.96 -3.93 -4.88
N SER A 62 -3.34 -4.34 -3.77
CA SER A 62 -3.50 -3.68 -2.47
C SER A 62 -2.77 -2.34 -2.39
N CYS A 63 -1.51 -2.29 -2.82
CA CYS A 63 -0.62 -1.16 -2.59
C CYS A 63 -0.81 -0.03 -3.61
N VAL A 64 -1.03 -0.34 -4.88
CA VAL A 64 -1.04 0.66 -5.95
C VAL A 64 -2.23 1.63 -5.80
N PRO A 65 -3.49 1.19 -5.65
CA PRO A 65 -4.62 2.10 -5.44
C PRO A 65 -4.47 2.92 -4.16
N PHE A 66 -3.85 2.35 -3.11
CA PHE A 66 -3.58 3.06 -1.86
C PHE A 66 -2.57 4.21 -2.05
N ILE A 67 -1.45 3.96 -2.75
CA ILE A 67 -0.46 4.99 -3.06
C ILE A 67 -1.09 6.12 -3.87
N TYR A 68 -1.91 5.77 -4.86
CA TYR A 68 -2.63 6.75 -5.67
C TYR A 68 -3.62 7.57 -4.84
N ALA A 69 -4.40 6.91 -3.98
CA ALA A 69 -5.35 7.58 -3.09
C ALA A 69 -4.67 8.58 -2.15
N VAL A 70 -3.56 8.19 -1.51
CA VAL A 70 -2.83 9.08 -0.61
C VAL A 70 -2.11 10.19 -1.37
N SER A 71 -1.65 9.93 -2.61
CA SER A 71 -1.02 10.97 -3.44
C SER A 71 -1.93 12.18 -3.68
N PHE A 72 -3.26 12.03 -3.60
CA PHE A 72 -4.21 13.15 -3.65
C PHE A 72 -4.26 14.00 -2.37
N LEU A 73 -3.88 13.45 -1.21
CA LEU A 73 -3.88 14.19 0.06
C LEU A 73 -2.69 15.13 0.19
N PHE A 74 -1.62 14.91 -0.57
CA PHE A 74 -0.39 15.68 -0.49
C PHE A 74 -0.25 16.68 -1.63
N SER A 75 0.30 17.85 -1.34
CA SER A 75 0.57 18.90 -2.34
C SER A 75 1.64 18.51 -3.36
N SER A 76 2.41 17.45 -3.10
CA SER A 76 3.48 16.96 -3.97
C SER A 76 3.46 15.43 -4.01
N PRO A 77 3.06 14.82 -5.13
CA PRO A 77 2.95 13.37 -5.25
C PRO A 77 4.26 12.63 -4.94
N SER A 78 5.40 13.17 -5.36
CA SER A 78 6.71 12.57 -5.10
C SER A 78 7.02 12.46 -3.60
N LYS A 79 6.61 13.45 -2.79
CA LYS A 79 6.80 13.42 -1.33
C LYS A 79 5.90 12.37 -0.67
N ALA A 80 4.64 12.27 -1.11
CA ALA A 80 3.71 11.25 -0.63
C ALA A 80 4.23 9.84 -0.89
N ILE A 81 4.64 9.57 -2.13
CA ILE A 81 5.12 8.25 -2.54
C ILE A 81 6.31 7.83 -1.69
N VAL A 82 7.34 8.68 -1.56
CA VAL A 82 8.54 8.34 -0.77
C VAL A 82 8.20 8.13 0.71
N LEU A 83 7.38 9.00 1.31
CA LEU A 83 6.98 8.88 2.71
C LEU A 83 6.17 7.60 2.96
N LEU A 84 5.26 7.25 2.04
CA LEU A 84 4.47 6.02 2.11
C LEU A 84 5.33 4.77 1.99
N PHE A 85 6.28 4.75 1.06
CA PHE A 85 7.22 3.63 0.94
C PHE A 85 8.03 3.45 2.22
N LEU A 86 8.56 4.54 2.78
CA LEU A 86 9.30 4.51 4.04
C LEU A 86 8.42 4.02 5.20
N TRP A 87 7.20 4.55 5.33
CA TRP A 87 6.24 4.12 6.34
C TRP A 87 5.93 2.63 6.23
N GLN A 88 5.57 2.16 5.04
CA GLN A 88 5.25 0.75 4.78
C GLN A 88 6.42 -0.16 5.11
N MET A 89 7.64 0.22 4.73
CA MET A 89 8.84 -0.57 5.02
C MET A 89 9.13 -0.65 6.52
N VAL A 90 9.15 0.49 7.21
CA VAL A 90 9.43 0.55 8.66
C VAL A 90 8.36 -0.18 9.45
N ALA A 91 7.09 0.04 9.12
CA ALA A 91 5.98 -0.60 9.81
C ALA A 91 5.95 -2.12 9.57
N ALA A 92 6.24 -2.59 8.34
CA ALA A 92 6.34 -4.02 8.07
C ALA A 92 7.50 -4.67 8.85
N PHE A 93 8.67 -4.01 8.88
CA PHE A 93 9.81 -4.51 9.64
C PHE A 93 9.52 -4.56 11.15
N ALA A 94 8.93 -3.50 11.71
CA ALA A 94 8.53 -3.47 13.11
C ALA A 94 7.49 -4.56 13.44
N ALA A 95 6.49 -4.75 12.57
CA ALA A 95 5.48 -5.80 12.72
C ALA A 95 6.09 -7.21 12.71
N MET A 96 7.04 -7.48 11.80
CA MET A 96 7.78 -8.75 11.77
C MET A 96 8.59 -8.99 13.05
N LEU A 97 9.26 -7.94 13.56
CA LEU A 97 10.01 -8.04 14.82
C LEU A 97 9.09 -8.32 16.02
N ILE A 98 7.98 -7.59 16.13
CA ILE A 98 7.01 -7.79 17.22
C ILE A 98 6.50 -9.24 17.22
N MET A 99 6.11 -9.77 16.05
CA MET A 99 5.60 -11.14 15.95
C MET A 99 6.67 -12.19 16.27
N THR A 100 7.91 -11.96 15.84
CA THR A 100 9.05 -12.84 16.17
C THR A 100 9.31 -12.85 17.68
N ILE A 101 9.30 -11.69 18.33
CA ILE A 101 9.49 -11.56 19.78
C ILE A 101 8.37 -12.28 20.53
N ILE A 102 7.11 -12.05 20.16
CA ILE A 102 5.95 -12.74 20.76
C ILE A 102 6.10 -14.26 20.60
N SER A 103 6.51 -14.74 19.44
CA SER A 103 6.63 -16.18 19.19
C SER A 103 7.77 -16.86 19.97
N HIS A 104 8.88 -16.16 20.25
CA HIS A 104 10.09 -16.79 20.79
C HIS A 104 10.39 -16.44 22.25
N THR A 105 9.91 -15.31 22.75
CA THR A 105 10.37 -14.76 24.05
C THR A 105 9.26 -14.55 25.06
N VAL A 106 8.02 -14.31 24.61
CA VAL A 106 6.92 -13.98 25.51
C VAL A 106 5.88 -15.09 25.45
N ASN A 107 5.57 -15.71 26.60
CA ASN A 107 4.41 -16.60 26.74
C ASN A 107 3.11 -15.76 26.75
N VAL A 108 2.82 -15.10 25.65
CA VAL A 108 1.51 -14.46 25.42
C VAL A 108 0.52 -15.57 25.11
N ASP A 109 -0.72 -15.41 25.59
CA ASP A 109 -1.82 -16.28 25.18
C ASP A 109 -1.89 -16.34 23.63
N PRO A 110 -1.91 -17.54 23.02
CA PRO A 110 -1.95 -17.69 21.56
C PRO A 110 -3.14 -16.95 20.93
N THR A 111 -4.25 -16.76 21.66
CA THR A 111 -5.40 -16.00 21.17
C THR A 111 -5.09 -14.51 21.01
N ILE A 112 -4.37 -13.91 21.95
CA ILE A 112 -3.96 -12.50 21.91
C ILE A 112 -2.91 -12.29 20.82
N ALA A 113 -1.95 -13.20 20.70
CA ALA A 113 -0.93 -13.15 19.64
C ALA A 113 -1.58 -13.18 18.25
N GLU A 114 -2.58 -14.05 18.05
CA GLU A 114 -3.28 -14.16 16.77
C GLU A 114 -4.19 -12.94 16.49
N LEU A 115 -4.75 -12.31 17.53
CA LEU A 115 -5.46 -11.05 17.40
C LEU A 115 -4.53 -9.92 16.92
N ILE A 116 -3.37 -9.77 17.57
CA ILE A 116 -2.35 -8.78 17.18
C ILE A 116 -1.92 -9.01 15.73
N ARG A 117 -1.66 -10.28 15.36
CA ARG A 117 -1.31 -10.64 13.98
C ARG A 117 -2.40 -10.22 13.01
N SER A 118 -3.66 -10.51 13.32
CA SER A 118 -4.81 -10.16 12.46
C SER A 118 -4.93 -8.66 12.23
N ILE A 119 -4.73 -7.86 13.28
CA ILE A 119 -4.74 -6.40 13.19
C ILE A 119 -3.58 -5.90 12.31
N LEU A 120 -2.37 -6.43 12.51
CA LEU A 120 -1.20 -6.07 11.71
C LEU A 120 -1.38 -6.46 10.23
N LEU A 121 -1.94 -7.63 9.94
CA LEU A 121 -2.26 -8.07 8.56
C LEU A 121 -3.28 -7.15 7.89
N CYS A 122 -4.29 -6.70 8.63
CA CYS A 122 -5.33 -5.84 8.11
C CYS A 122 -4.81 -4.42 7.81
N LEU A 123 -3.88 -3.92 8.62
CA LEU A 123 -3.37 -2.54 8.50
C LEU A 123 -2.22 -2.43 7.50
N LEU A 124 -1.39 -3.48 7.41
CA LEU A 124 -0.12 -3.45 6.69
C LEU A 124 -0.08 -4.55 5.62
N PRO A 125 -0.46 -4.25 4.35
CA PRO A 125 -0.37 -5.24 3.28
C PRO A 125 1.06 -5.71 3.04
N SER A 126 2.07 -4.87 3.30
CA SER A 126 3.49 -5.26 3.21
C SER A 126 3.89 -6.28 4.28
N PHE A 127 3.31 -6.20 5.49
CA PHE A 127 3.49 -7.24 6.52
C PHE A 127 2.80 -8.54 6.11
N ALA A 128 1.57 -8.46 5.60
CA ALA A 128 0.82 -9.63 5.12
C ALA A 128 1.55 -10.37 3.98
N PHE A 129 2.12 -9.62 3.03
CA PHE A 129 2.96 -10.17 1.98
C PHE A 129 4.21 -10.88 2.55
N GLY A 130 4.96 -10.20 3.41
CA GLY A 130 6.18 -10.76 4.02
C GLY A 130 5.91 -12.02 4.83
N ASN A 131 4.85 -12.01 5.64
CA ASN A 131 4.41 -13.17 6.41
C ASN A 131 4.02 -14.34 5.49
N ALA A 132 3.25 -14.08 4.43
CA ALA A 132 2.84 -15.11 3.48
C ALA A 132 4.04 -15.73 2.73
N VAL A 133 4.97 -14.90 2.25
CA VAL A 133 6.19 -15.38 1.58
C VAL A 133 7.03 -16.25 2.52
N MET A 134 7.17 -15.83 3.79
CA MET A 134 7.86 -16.62 4.80
C MET A 134 7.19 -17.97 5.04
N THR A 135 5.85 -18.01 5.16
CA THR A 135 5.09 -19.26 5.30
C THR A 135 5.27 -20.18 4.07
N VAL A 136 5.18 -19.64 2.86
CA VAL A 136 5.39 -20.47 1.65
C VAL A 136 6.83 -20.99 1.59
N GLY A 137 7.81 -20.17 1.99
CA GLY A 137 9.22 -20.56 2.05
C GLY A 137 9.50 -21.70 3.04
N THR A 138 8.94 -21.63 4.25
CA THR A 138 9.13 -22.69 5.26
C THR A 138 8.49 -24.01 4.83
N TYR A 139 7.31 -23.97 4.21
CA TYR A 139 6.63 -25.16 3.69
C TYR A 139 7.34 -25.76 2.48
N SER A 140 7.90 -24.92 1.61
CA SER A 140 8.74 -25.38 0.52
C SER A 140 10.02 -26.06 1.03
N ALA A 141 10.63 -25.52 2.09
CA ALA A 141 11.85 -26.08 2.68
C ALA A 141 11.58 -27.43 3.39
N SER A 142 10.43 -27.55 4.08
CA SER A 142 10.01 -28.79 4.74
C SER A 142 9.42 -29.83 3.79
N LYS A 143 9.29 -29.53 2.48
CA LYS A 143 8.67 -30.40 1.46
C LYS A 143 7.30 -30.93 1.87
N MET A 144 6.52 -30.09 2.56
CA MET A 144 5.13 -30.41 2.90
C MET A 144 4.27 -30.51 1.62
N PRO A 145 3.05 -31.06 1.69
CA PRO A 145 2.18 -31.08 0.53
C PRO A 145 1.55 -29.70 0.27
N PRO A 146 1.47 -29.24 -1.00
CA PRO A 146 1.07 -27.87 -1.33
C PRO A 146 -0.40 -27.55 -1.06
N HIS A 147 -1.27 -28.57 -0.93
CA HIS A 147 -2.68 -28.35 -0.59
C HIS A 147 -2.85 -27.79 0.83
N LEU A 148 -1.91 -28.05 1.74
CA LEU A 148 -1.96 -27.59 3.12
C LEU A 148 -1.75 -26.07 3.23
N LEU A 149 -1.11 -25.44 2.25
CA LEU A 149 -0.97 -23.98 2.22
C LEU A 149 -2.30 -23.26 2.08
N TRP A 150 -3.30 -23.87 1.42
CA TRP A 150 -4.62 -23.28 1.27
C TRP A 150 -5.41 -23.20 2.57
N GLU A 151 -4.91 -23.80 3.67
CA GLU A 151 -5.54 -23.68 4.96
C GLU A 151 -5.74 -22.22 5.37
N TRP A 152 -6.94 -21.95 5.88
CA TRP A 152 -7.37 -20.62 6.29
C TRP A 152 -6.38 -19.98 7.26
N ASN A 153 -5.90 -20.73 8.25
CA ASN A 153 -5.01 -20.20 9.29
C ASN A 153 -3.60 -19.86 8.80
N MET A 154 -3.22 -20.37 7.62
CA MET A 154 -1.91 -20.20 7.00
C MET A 154 -1.98 -19.10 5.94
N LEU A 155 -2.14 -19.48 4.66
CA LEU A 155 -2.10 -18.55 3.54
C LEU A 155 -3.45 -17.87 3.31
N GLY A 156 -4.56 -18.58 3.55
CA GLY A 156 -5.90 -18.09 3.25
C GLY A 156 -6.23 -16.78 3.97
N LYS A 157 -5.83 -16.66 5.24
CA LYS A 157 -5.99 -15.44 6.03
C LYS A 157 -5.19 -14.28 5.45
N ASN A 158 -3.91 -14.48 5.15
CA ASN A 158 -3.05 -13.43 4.58
C ASN A 158 -3.63 -12.93 3.24
N LEU A 159 -4.01 -13.86 2.35
CA LEU A 159 -4.63 -13.54 1.05
C LEU A 159 -5.94 -12.76 1.22
N THR A 160 -6.81 -13.19 2.13
CA THR A 160 -8.11 -12.56 2.33
C THR A 160 -7.97 -11.14 2.90
N PHE A 161 -7.10 -10.93 3.88
CA PHE A 161 -6.85 -9.58 4.41
C PHE A 161 -6.24 -8.65 3.36
N MET A 162 -5.30 -9.13 2.55
CA MET A 162 -4.74 -8.34 1.45
C MET A 162 -5.80 -8.00 0.41
N LEU A 163 -6.67 -8.95 0.06
CA LEU A 163 -7.78 -8.72 -0.87
C LEU A 163 -8.77 -7.69 -0.32
N ILE A 164 -9.19 -7.81 0.94
CA ILE A 164 -10.08 -6.84 1.61
C ILE A 164 -9.44 -5.44 1.59
N PHE A 165 -8.16 -5.33 1.96
CA PHE A 165 -7.45 -4.05 1.93
C PHE A 165 -7.37 -3.47 0.52
N GLY A 166 -7.15 -4.30 -0.51
CA GLY A 166 -7.11 -3.87 -1.91
C GLY A 166 -8.47 -3.44 -2.45
N CYS A 167 -9.55 -4.12 -2.08
CA CYS A 167 -10.91 -3.67 -2.38
C CYS A 167 -11.20 -2.33 -1.71
N PHE A 168 -10.82 -2.16 -0.44
CA PHE A 168 -10.97 -0.91 0.29
C PHE A 168 -10.17 0.23 -0.36
N SER A 169 -8.90 0.01 -0.70
CA SER A 169 -8.05 1.02 -1.32
C SER A 169 -8.52 1.41 -2.73
N THR A 170 -9.01 0.44 -3.50
CA THR A 170 -9.60 0.68 -4.83
C THR A 170 -10.88 1.49 -4.72
N LEU A 171 -11.77 1.14 -3.79
CA LEU A 171 -12.98 1.92 -3.52
C LEU A 171 -12.63 3.37 -3.14
N LEU A 172 -11.65 3.55 -2.26
CA LEU A 172 -11.20 4.85 -1.79
C LEU A 172 -10.58 5.69 -2.92
N PHE A 173 -9.81 5.07 -3.82
CA PHE A 173 -9.30 5.71 -5.03
C PHE A 173 -10.43 6.14 -5.99
N VAL A 174 -11.42 5.28 -6.21
CA VAL A 174 -12.59 5.60 -7.05
C VAL A 174 -13.43 6.73 -6.44
N LEU A 175 -13.62 6.73 -5.12
CA LEU A 175 -14.32 7.81 -4.41
C LEU A 175 -13.62 9.17 -4.58
N PHE A 176 -12.29 9.21 -4.57
CA PHE A 176 -11.54 10.43 -4.86
C PHE A 176 -11.63 10.88 -6.32
N GLN A 177 -11.83 9.97 -7.27
CA GLN A 177 -12.05 10.34 -8.67
C GLN A 177 -13.40 11.06 -8.89
N PHE A 178 -14.44 10.71 -8.14
CA PHE A 178 -15.75 11.36 -8.28
C PHE A 178 -15.74 12.78 -7.69
N LYS A 179 -16.14 13.76 -8.51
CA LYS A 179 -16.00 15.23 -8.36
C LYS A 179 -16.43 15.87 -7.02
N VAL A 180 -17.09 15.15 -6.12
CA VAL A 180 -17.67 15.71 -4.87
C VAL A 180 -16.62 15.95 -3.78
N VAL A 181 -15.56 15.13 -3.71
CA VAL A 181 -14.52 15.28 -2.67
C VAL A 181 -13.51 16.38 -3.00
N ARG A 182 -13.18 16.57 -4.29
CA ARG A 182 -12.29 17.65 -4.74
C ARG A 182 -12.82 19.04 -4.36
N TYR A 183 -14.15 19.22 -4.38
CA TYR A 183 -14.81 20.46 -4.01
C TYR A 183 -14.81 20.72 -2.49
N ARG A 184 -15.15 19.71 -1.67
CA ARG A 184 -15.16 19.85 -0.20
C ARG A 184 -13.75 19.96 0.41
N TRP A 185 -12.74 19.34 -0.20
CA TRP A 185 -11.36 19.40 0.28
C TRP A 185 -10.71 20.76 0.02
N HIS A 186 -10.98 21.39 -1.14
CA HIS A 186 -10.50 22.74 -1.44
C HIS A 186 -10.99 23.77 -0.41
N GLN A 187 -12.26 23.67 0.00
CA GLN A 187 -12.85 24.54 1.03
C GLN A 187 -12.18 24.39 2.41
N ILE A 188 -11.71 23.18 2.76
CA ILE A 188 -11.04 22.92 4.04
C ILE A 188 -9.57 23.34 3.99
N TRP A 189 -8.89 23.17 2.86
CA TRP A 189 -7.49 23.57 2.69
C TRP A 189 -7.32 25.10 2.71
N ASP A 190 -8.25 25.84 2.09
CA ASP A 190 -8.26 27.31 2.14
C ASP A 190 -8.48 27.85 3.56
N LEU A 191 -9.27 27.17 4.40
CA LEU A 191 -9.46 27.57 5.80
C LEU A 191 -8.19 27.43 6.64
N ARG A 192 -7.30 26.49 6.28
CA ARG A 192 -6.08 26.19 7.06
C ARG A 192 -4.87 27.02 6.61
N TYR A 193 -4.79 27.41 5.33
CA TYR A 193 -3.72 28.27 4.80
C TYR A 193 -4.11 29.75 4.63
N GLY A 194 -5.39 30.07 4.41
CA GLY A 194 -5.87 31.44 4.24
C GLY A 194 -5.79 32.28 5.52
N ARG A 195 -5.88 31.67 6.72
CA ARG A 195 -5.88 32.44 7.97
C ARG A 195 -4.50 33.00 8.37
N ARG A 196 -3.40 32.49 7.78
CA ARG A 196 -2.04 32.95 8.12
C ARG A 196 -1.61 34.20 7.35
N ASN A 197 -2.21 34.49 6.19
CA ASN A 197 -1.81 35.66 5.38
C ASN A 197 -2.57 36.96 5.71
N TYR A 198 -3.80 36.90 6.23
CA TYR A 198 -4.52 38.14 6.58
C TYR A 198 -4.07 38.75 7.92
N GLY A 199 -3.55 37.96 8.85
CA GLY A 199 -3.04 38.48 10.14
C GLY A 199 -1.75 39.29 10.00
N THR A 200 -0.86 38.90 9.07
CA THR A 200 0.42 39.60 8.87
C THR A 200 0.27 40.83 7.98
N VAL A 201 -0.61 40.81 6.97
CA VAL A 201 -0.84 41.98 6.11
C VAL A 201 -1.61 43.08 6.85
N GLY A 202 -2.54 42.73 7.74
CA GLY A 202 -3.25 43.71 8.59
C GLY A 202 -2.36 44.41 9.62
N LEU A 203 -1.35 43.72 10.17
CA LEU A 203 -0.40 44.31 11.11
C LEU A 203 0.62 45.25 10.44
N ILE A 204 1.06 44.93 9.22
CA ILE A 204 1.97 45.80 8.45
C ILE A 204 1.24 47.06 7.95
N ALA A 205 -0.04 46.95 7.60
CA ALA A 205 -0.85 48.11 7.21
C ALA A 205 -1.11 49.08 8.37
N PHE A 206 -1.18 48.59 9.62
CA PHE A 206 -1.39 49.44 10.79
C PHE A 206 -0.11 50.18 11.24
N GLN A 207 1.08 49.61 11.02
CA GLN A 207 2.36 50.28 11.33
C GLN A 207 2.78 51.35 10.31
N LEU A 208 2.17 51.39 9.12
CA LEU A 208 2.43 52.42 8.10
C LEU A 208 1.47 53.62 8.19
N SER A 209 0.51 53.59 9.13
CA SER A 209 -0.51 54.64 9.31
C SER A 209 -0.38 55.40 10.65
N SER A 210 0.70 55.17 11.41
CA SER A 210 1.03 55.89 12.66
C SER A 210 2.41 56.53 12.55
#